data_AF-A0A1D6QJI4-F1
#
_entry.id   AF-A0A1D6QJI4-F1
#
_cell.length_a   1.000
_cell.length_b   1.000
_cell.length_c   1.000
_cell.angle_alpha   90.00
_cell.angle_beta   90.00
_cell.angle_gamma   90.00
#
_symmetry.space_group_name_H-M   'P 1'
#
loop_
_entity.id
_entity.type
_entity.pdbx_description
1 polymer ?
#
loop_
_entity_poly.entity_id
_entity_poly.type
_entity_poly.pdbx_seq_one_letter_code
_entity_poly.pdbx_strand_id
1 'polypeptide(L)'
;MVLGGGPLGAIIGRYPSSSAAAGDDEQGDPGPGGGVIRHDRKCRDWPFLVLFAAFWVAMIVNSSFGFNQGNPLRLTYGLDYKGNICGSRHADPDLYQLDVRYWVNPNQVYQSGLKTSHIELPDAKTICLMECPLPAEDGLNFVCDYPEGDIRLSVDDWIDRDYDYFEYLTPDMRNSSLQLQGPCYPVIFPSVNVYWSCQFIARASNASLKHWKDMGGVTIDENMLIDRTIHDAINSKSAVMKRYVADIGKSWPVLILCGGLLPLFLSMIWLLMIRFFVAGMSWITVVVFNALVVSVTMFFYIKAGWIGHDPLTVVIGESDPYVSIGGREINHLHAASVLMTVIMILAFLTSIAIARRIMKATSVLK
;
A
#
# COMPACT_ATOMS: atom_id res chain seq x y z
N MET A 1 22.00 -80.65 13.27
CA MET A 1 23.11 -79.71 12.99
C MET A 1 22.51 -78.52 12.24
N VAL A 2 22.28 -77.37 12.89
CA VAL A 2 23.29 -76.34 13.24
C VAL A 2 23.70 -75.60 11.94
N LEU A 3 23.01 -74.49 11.63
CA LEU A 3 23.49 -73.08 11.60
C LEU A 3 23.36 -72.59 10.15
N GLY A 4 23.08 -71.33 9.82
CA GLY A 4 23.09 -70.08 10.56
C GLY A 4 23.17 -68.95 9.52
N GLY A 5 22.41 -67.87 9.74
CA GLY A 5 22.26 -66.77 8.77
C GLY A 5 23.56 -66.02 8.46
N GLY A 6 23.63 -65.51 7.22
CA GLY A 6 24.66 -64.57 6.76
C GLY A 6 24.22 -63.11 6.98
N PRO A 7 25.12 -62.21 7.40
CA PRO A 7 24.76 -60.87 7.88
C PRO A 7 24.70 -59.83 6.77
N LEU A 8 23.77 -58.89 6.94
CA LEU A 8 23.78 -57.55 6.36
C LEU A 8 24.99 -56.79 6.90
N GLY A 9 25.84 -56.26 6.01
CA GLY A 9 26.98 -55.43 6.35
C GLY A 9 27.05 -54.23 5.41
N ALA A 10 26.78 -53.04 5.96
CA ALA A 10 26.80 -51.75 5.28
C ALA A 10 28.20 -51.40 4.76
N ILE A 11 28.31 -51.05 3.46
CA ILE A 11 29.52 -50.44 2.91
C ILE A 11 29.44 -48.93 3.15
N ILE A 12 30.03 -48.53 4.27
CA ILE A 12 30.40 -47.16 4.60
C ILE A 12 31.41 -46.69 3.53
N GLY A 13 30.94 -45.83 2.63
CA GLY A 13 31.78 -45.13 1.65
C GLY A 13 32.70 -44.15 2.36
N ARG A 14 33.94 -44.61 2.56
CA ARG A 14 35.13 -43.89 3.03
C ARG A 14 35.33 -42.59 2.22
N TYR A 15 35.27 -41.44 2.88
CA TYR A 15 35.79 -40.18 2.33
C TYR A 15 37.30 -40.31 2.11
N PRO A 16 37.85 -40.07 0.91
CA PRO A 16 39.27 -39.83 0.77
C PRO A 16 39.53 -38.38 1.17
N SER A 17 40.21 -38.26 2.30
CA SER A 17 40.92 -37.09 2.79
C SER A 17 41.83 -36.48 1.72
N SER A 18 41.84 -35.15 1.72
CA SER A 18 42.71 -34.27 0.96
C SER A 18 44.20 -34.57 1.17
N SER A 19 44.92 -34.81 0.08
CA SER A 19 46.37 -34.60 0.01
C SER A 19 46.72 -34.04 -1.36
N ALA A 20 47.34 -32.87 -1.34
CA ALA A 20 47.91 -32.16 -2.47
C ALA A 20 49.05 -32.93 -3.13
N ALA A 21 49.21 -32.80 -4.45
CA ALA A 21 50.48 -32.49 -5.13
C ALA A 21 50.29 -32.39 -6.65
N ALA A 22 51.19 -31.62 -7.27
CA ALA A 22 51.26 -31.21 -8.67
C ALA A 22 51.54 -32.35 -9.68
N GLY A 23 51.33 -32.06 -10.97
CA GLY A 23 51.99 -32.77 -12.08
C GLY A 23 51.15 -32.93 -13.35
N ASP A 24 51.41 -32.06 -14.32
CA ASP A 24 51.47 -32.17 -15.79
C ASP A 24 50.55 -33.08 -16.63
N ASP A 25 50.11 -32.46 -17.73
CA ASP A 25 49.82 -32.96 -19.09
C ASP A 25 49.10 -34.30 -19.29
N GLU A 26 47.94 -34.26 -19.95
CA GLU A 26 47.84 -34.74 -21.34
C GLU A 26 46.44 -34.50 -21.95
N GLN A 27 46.49 -34.26 -23.26
CA GLN A 27 45.42 -34.04 -24.21
C GLN A 27 44.40 -35.20 -24.22
N GLY A 28 43.11 -34.93 -24.07
CA GLY A 28 42.03 -35.93 -24.16
C GLY A 28 40.71 -35.34 -24.65
N ASP A 29 40.32 -35.76 -25.85
CA ASP A 29 39.12 -35.47 -26.65
C ASP A 29 37.78 -35.38 -25.86
N PRO A 30 36.83 -34.47 -26.18
CA PRO A 30 35.56 -34.39 -25.48
C PRO A 30 34.56 -35.40 -26.06
N GLY A 31 34.47 -36.56 -25.44
CA GLY A 31 33.40 -37.55 -25.72
C GLY A 31 31.98 -37.01 -25.40
N PRO A 32 30.95 -37.46 -26.12
CA PRO A 32 29.59 -36.94 -26.01
C PRO A 32 28.85 -37.66 -24.87
N GLY A 33 28.68 -37.03 -23.72
CA GLY A 33 27.80 -37.60 -22.68
C GLY A 33 28.08 -37.26 -21.21
N GLY A 34 28.98 -36.32 -20.90
CA GLY A 34 29.21 -35.88 -19.52
C GLY A 34 28.43 -34.61 -19.21
N GLY A 35 27.42 -34.68 -18.34
CA GLY A 35 26.65 -33.52 -17.89
C GLY A 35 27.54 -32.43 -17.30
N VAL A 36 27.53 -31.24 -17.93
CA VAL A 36 28.17 -30.02 -17.40
C VAL A 36 27.28 -29.41 -16.31
N ILE A 37 26.95 -30.19 -15.29
CA ILE A 37 26.37 -29.66 -14.05
C ILE A 37 27.29 -30.13 -12.93
N ARG A 38 28.29 -29.30 -12.63
CA ARG A 38 29.14 -29.44 -11.43
C ARG A 38 28.25 -29.59 -10.20
N HIS A 39 28.36 -30.72 -9.51
CA HIS A 39 27.56 -31.08 -8.33
C HIS A 39 27.95 -30.35 -7.03
N ASP A 40 28.94 -29.45 -7.05
CA ASP A 40 29.40 -28.70 -5.86
C ASP A 40 29.11 -27.19 -5.94
N ARG A 41 27.83 -26.81 -6.05
CA ARG A 41 27.44 -25.42 -5.87
C ARG A 41 27.31 -25.11 -4.37
N LYS A 42 28.40 -24.64 -3.74
CA LYS A 42 28.33 -24.04 -2.40
C LYS A 42 27.63 -22.70 -2.50
N CYS A 43 26.53 -22.49 -1.74
CA CYS A 43 25.89 -21.18 -1.61
C CYS A 43 26.92 -20.19 -1.06
N ARG A 44 27.31 -19.21 -1.89
CA ARG A 44 28.35 -18.23 -1.58
C ARG A 44 27.80 -16.95 -0.94
N ASP A 45 26.64 -17.06 -0.30
CA ASP A 45 25.90 -15.92 0.26
C ASP A 45 25.72 -16.00 1.78
N TRP A 46 26.63 -16.68 2.49
CA TRP A 46 26.63 -16.72 3.95
C TRP A 46 26.82 -15.35 4.63
N PRO A 47 27.69 -14.41 4.16
CA PRO A 47 27.86 -13.14 4.87
C PRO A 47 26.65 -12.22 4.69
N PHE A 48 26.01 -12.26 3.52
CA PHE A 48 24.75 -11.55 3.29
C PHE A 48 23.59 -12.12 4.11
N LEU A 49 23.56 -13.44 4.30
CA LEU A 49 22.59 -14.08 5.18
C LEU A 49 22.76 -13.64 6.64
N VAL A 50 24.00 -13.51 7.13
CA VAL A 50 24.29 -13.00 8.47
C VAL A 50 23.85 -11.54 8.61
N LEU A 51 24.12 -10.69 7.62
CA LEU A 51 23.68 -9.29 7.64
C LEU A 51 22.14 -9.18 7.64
N PHE A 52 21.47 -9.98 6.82
CA PHE A 52 20.00 -10.05 6.80
C PHE A 52 19.44 -10.49 8.15
N ALA A 53 20.01 -11.53 8.76
CA ALA A 53 19.59 -11.99 10.08
C ALA A 53 19.81 -10.91 11.15
N ALA A 54 20.95 -10.21 11.14
CA ALA A 54 21.23 -9.11 12.06
C ALA A 54 20.23 -7.96 11.92
N PHE A 55 19.86 -7.59 10.69
CA PHE A 55 18.82 -6.59 10.42
C PHE A 55 17.46 -6.98 11.03
N TRP A 56 17.02 -8.24 10.84
CA TRP A 56 15.77 -8.72 11.42
C TRP A 56 15.79 -8.73 12.95
N VAL A 57 16.90 -9.16 13.56
CA VAL A 57 17.07 -9.12 15.01
C VAL A 57 16.96 -7.67 15.51
N ALA A 58 17.64 -6.71 14.87
CA ALA A 58 17.55 -5.31 15.24
C ALA A 58 16.12 -4.77 15.12
N MET A 59 15.39 -5.12 14.05
CA MET A 59 13.98 -4.75 13.90
C MET A 59 13.10 -5.31 15.02
N ILE A 60 13.23 -6.59 15.35
CA ILE A 60 12.44 -7.24 16.41
C ILE A 60 12.73 -6.58 17.77
N VAL A 61 14.00 -6.31 18.08
CA VAL A 61 14.40 -5.65 19.34
C VAL A 61 13.81 -4.25 19.43
N ASN A 62 13.98 -3.43 18.39
CA ASN A 62 13.47 -2.06 18.36
C ASN A 62 11.94 -2.03 18.43
N SER A 63 11.26 -2.91 17.69
CA SER A 63 9.80 -3.03 17.76
C SER A 63 9.36 -3.46 19.15
N SER A 64 9.97 -4.49 19.73
CA SER A 64 9.63 -4.98 21.08
C SER A 64 9.80 -3.88 22.14
N PHE A 65 10.89 -3.12 22.09
CA PHE A 65 11.09 -1.97 22.97
C PHE A 65 9.97 -0.93 22.81
N GLY A 66 9.63 -0.59 21.56
CA GLY A 66 8.56 0.35 21.25
C GLY A 66 7.17 -0.10 21.72
N PHE A 67 6.85 -1.38 21.62
CA PHE A 67 5.57 -1.93 22.10
C PHE A 67 5.51 -2.11 23.61
N ASN A 68 6.64 -2.41 24.27
CA ASN A 68 6.68 -2.64 25.71
C ASN A 68 6.68 -1.34 26.52
N GLN A 69 7.36 -0.29 26.03
CA GLN A 69 7.42 1.01 26.73
C GLN A 69 6.44 2.04 26.16
N GLY A 70 6.05 1.90 24.89
CA GLY A 70 5.12 2.80 24.22
C GLY A 70 3.68 2.30 24.25
N ASN A 71 2.76 3.20 23.90
CA ASN A 71 1.38 2.82 23.61
C ASN A 71 1.08 3.10 22.12
N PRO A 72 0.96 2.07 21.27
CA PRO A 72 0.74 2.26 19.83
C PRO A 72 -0.60 2.94 19.52
N LEU A 73 -1.57 2.89 20.44
CA LEU A 73 -2.88 3.50 20.27
C LEU A 73 -2.82 5.04 20.21
N ARG A 74 -1.75 5.68 20.72
CA ARG A 74 -1.55 7.14 20.62
C ARG A 74 -1.27 7.62 19.18
N LEU A 75 -0.97 6.69 18.26
CA LEU A 75 -0.80 7.01 16.85
C LEU A 75 -2.16 7.13 16.14
N THR A 76 -3.17 6.38 16.58
CA THR A 76 -4.47 6.31 15.90
C THR A 76 -5.55 7.12 16.61
N TYR A 77 -5.52 7.17 17.95
CA TYR A 77 -6.53 7.87 18.75
C TYR A 77 -6.04 9.24 19.22
N GLY A 78 -7.01 10.13 19.44
CA GLY A 78 -6.77 11.42 20.06
C GLY A 78 -6.40 11.29 21.54
N LEU A 79 -5.77 12.33 22.06
CA LEU A 79 -5.54 12.51 23.49
C LEU A 79 -6.44 13.62 24.00
N ASP A 80 -6.84 13.54 25.26
CA ASP A 80 -7.48 14.63 25.98
C ASP A 80 -6.44 15.59 26.61
N TYR A 81 -6.93 16.62 27.30
CA TYR A 81 -6.12 17.60 28.02
C TYR A 81 -5.33 17.03 29.20
N LYS A 82 -5.63 15.79 29.64
CA LYS A 82 -4.90 15.06 30.67
C LYS A 82 -3.84 14.12 30.10
N GLY A 83 -3.82 13.94 28.78
CA GLY A 83 -2.94 13.00 28.09
C GLY A 83 -3.44 11.56 28.08
N ASN A 84 -4.69 11.30 28.48
CA ASN A 84 -5.35 10.02 28.32
C ASN A 84 -5.75 9.80 26.87
N ILE A 85 -5.91 8.53 26.48
CA ILE A 85 -6.33 8.14 25.13
C ILE A 85 -7.86 8.05 25.10
N CYS A 86 -8.51 8.71 24.14
CA CYS A 86 -9.95 8.58 23.93
C CYS A 86 -10.34 7.12 23.67
N GLY A 87 -11.42 6.65 24.29
CA GLY A 87 -11.89 5.25 24.22
C GLY A 87 -11.19 4.28 25.19
N SER A 88 -10.27 4.75 26.04
CA SER A 88 -9.52 3.91 26.97
C SER A 88 -10.25 3.71 28.31
N ARG A 89 -10.42 2.44 28.70
CA ARG A 89 -10.95 2.04 30.03
C ARG A 89 -10.02 2.27 31.22
N HIS A 90 -8.73 2.46 30.94
CA HIS A 90 -7.71 2.66 31.97
C HIS A 90 -7.36 4.15 32.15
N ALA A 91 -8.16 5.04 31.58
CA ALA A 91 -8.04 6.48 31.75
C ALA A 91 -8.69 6.93 33.08
N ASP A 92 -8.29 8.11 33.54
CA ASP A 92 -8.92 8.80 34.67
C ASP A 92 -9.37 10.20 34.23
N PRO A 93 -10.67 10.47 34.06
CA PRO A 93 -11.82 9.56 34.24
C PRO A 93 -11.88 8.39 33.22
N ASP A 94 -12.73 7.39 33.44
CA ASP A 94 -12.96 6.31 32.47
C ASP A 94 -13.52 6.88 31.17
N LEU A 95 -12.77 6.74 30.07
CA LEU A 95 -13.11 7.27 28.75
C LEU A 95 -13.73 6.20 27.85
N TYR A 96 -14.27 5.13 28.44
CA TYR A 96 -14.97 4.11 27.68
C TYR A 96 -16.13 4.72 26.86
N GLN A 97 -16.20 4.39 25.56
CA GLN A 97 -17.18 4.91 24.58
C GLN A 97 -16.96 6.37 24.14
N LEU A 98 -16.12 7.13 24.83
CA LEU A 98 -15.72 8.49 24.48
C LEU A 98 -14.54 8.42 23.50
N ASP A 99 -14.82 7.98 22.27
CA ASP A 99 -13.78 7.61 21.31
C ASP A 99 -13.28 8.81 20.48
N VAL A 100 -13.99 9.94 20.48
CA VAL A 100 -13.75 11.07 19.57
C VAL A 100 -13.13 12.25 20.30
N ARG A 101 -12.02 12.78 19.79
CA ARG A 101 -11.38 13.98 20.33
C ARG A 101 -12.01 15.26 19.79
N TYR A 102 -12.40 16.17 20.67
CA TYR A 102 -12.92 17.50 20.36
C TYR A 102 -12.02 18.62 20.92
N TRP A 103 -11.91 19.74 20.19
CA TRP A 103 -11.20 20.94 20.64
C TRP A 103 -12.19 21.91 21.26
N VAL A 104 -12.08 22.14 22.57
CA VAL A 104 -13.06 22.95 23.31
C VAL A 104 -12.86 24.45 23.14
N ASN A 105 -11.60 24.92 22.99
CA ASN A 105 -11.30 26.34 22.89
C ASN A 105 -11.00 26.77 21.44
N PRO A 106 -11.94 27.46 20.76
CA PRO A 106 -11.74 27.86 19.37
C PRO A 106 -10.62 28.90 19.19
N ASN A 107 -10.40 29.77 20.17
CA ASN A 107 -9.35 30.79 20.09
C ASN A 107 -7.94 30.17 20.15
N GLN A 108 -7.74 29.12 20.95
CA GLN A 108 -6.48 28.38 20.96
C GLN A 108 -6.21 27.68 19.62
N VAL A 109 -7.25 27.08 19.03
CA VAL A 109 -7.15 26.45 17.70
C VAL A 109 -6.82 27.49 16.63
N TYR A 110 -7.48 28.65 16.67
CA TYR A 110 -7.17 29.76 15.76
C TYR A 110 -5.73 30.25 15.93
N GLN A 111 -5.30 30.48 17.18
CA GLN A 111 -3.95 30.93 17.50
C GLN A 111 -2.89 29.95 17.02
N SER A 112 -3.13 28.64 17.14
CA SER A 112 -2.18 27.63 16.68
C SER A 112 -1.87 27.66 15.18
N GLY A 113 -2.73 28.32 14.42
CA GLY A 113 -2.58 28.51 12.99
C GLY A 113 -1.83 29.77 12.55
N LEU A 114 -1.58 30.69 13.47
CA LEU A 114 -0.86 31.93 13.20
C LEU A 114 0.64 31.70 13.29
N LYS A 115 1.40 32.07 12.25
CA LYS A 115 2.87 31.96 12.24
C LYS A 115 3.57 32.79 13.34
N THR A 116 2.85 33.71 13.96
CA THR A 116 3.35 34.65 14.96
C THR A 116 2.99 34.27 16.39
N SER A 117 2.22 33.19 16.60
CA SER A 117 1.86 32.74 17.94
C SER A 117 2.87 31.72 18.47
N HIS A 118 2.94 31.58 19.79
CA HIS A 118 3.76 30.58 20.49
C HIS A 118 2.99 29.32 20.89
N ILE A 119 1.72 29.20 20.48
CA ILE A 119 0.84 28.09 20.87
C ILE A 119 0.82 27.10 19.71
N GLU A 120 1.17 25.84 19.97
CA GLU A 120 1.05 24.79 18.96
C GLU A 120 -0.32 24.09 19.07
N LEU A 121 -0.79 23.45 18.00
CA LEU A 121 -2.07 22.73 18.02
C LEU A 121 -2.13 21.60 19.06
N PRO A 122 -1.04 20.86 19.37
CA PRO A 122 -1.04 19.90 20.47
C PRO A 122 -1.28 20.52 21.85
N ASP A 123 -0.99 21.81 22.02
CA ASP A 123 -1.21 22.55 23.27
C ASP A 123 -2.65 23.05 23.39
N ALA A 124 -3.42 23.02 22.30
CA ALA A 124 -4.84 23.36 22.33
C ALA A 124 -5.60 22.34 23.18
N LYS A 125 -6.43 22.84 24.10
CA LYS A 125 -7.18 22.00 25.01
C LYS A 125 -8.16 21.10 24.25
N THR A 126 -8.11 19.80 24.56
CA THR A 126 -8.91 18.77 23.91
C THR A 126 -9.62 17.90 24.93
N ILE A 127 -10.78 17.37 24.58
CA ILE A 127 -11.58 16.47 25.43
C ILE A 127 -12.09 15.31 24.58
N CYS A 128 -12.39 14.17 25.20
CA CYS A 128 -12.98 13.02 24.52
C CYS A 128 -14.50 13.04 24.68
N LEU A 129 -15.23 12.83 23.58
CA LEU A 129 -16.69 12.79 23.48
C LEU A 129 -17.13 11.53 22.71
N MET A 130 -18.39 11.14 22.83
CA MET A 130 -18.94 10.03 22.02
C MET A 130 -19.12 10.46 20.56
N GLU A 131 -19.63 11.68 20.35
CA GLU A 131 -19.89 12.25 19.03
C GLU A 131 -19.48 13.72 18.98
N CYS A 132 -19.35 14.25 17.76
CA CYS A 132 -18.95 15.64 17.57
C CYS A 132 -20.13 16.58 17.82
N PRO A 133 -19.98 17.58 18.71
CA PRO A 133 -21.07 18.47 19.06
C PRO A 133 -21.38 19.41 17.87
N LEU A 134 -22.67 19.71 17.73
CA LEU A 134 -23.19 20.64 16.75
C LEU A 134 -23.76 21.88 17.46
N PRO A 135 -23.62 23.08 16.86
CA PRO A 135 -24.22 24.29 17.41
C PRO A 135 -25.74 24.16 17.39
N ALA A 136 -26.40 24.65 18.45
CA ALA A 136 -27.85 24.75 18.50
C ALA A 136 -28.40 25.69 17.41
N GLU A 137 -29.60 25.37 16.91
CA GLU A 137 -30.29 26.19 15.89
C GLU A 137 -30.72 27.55 16.45
N ASP A 138 -31.34 27.55 17.65
CA ASP A 138 -31.94 28.74 18.29
C ASP A 138 -31.40 28.99 19.71
N GLY A 139 -30.17 28.57 20.01
CA GLY A 139 -29.59 28.71 21.34
C GLY A 139 -28.07 28.60 21.37
N LEU A 140 -27.53 28.30 22.55
CA LEU A 140 -26.11 28.03 22.74
C LEU A 140 -25.92 26.77 23.58
N ASN A 141 -25.30 25.76 22.98
CA ASN A 141 -24.88 24.55 23.68
C ASN A 141 -23.47 24.76 24.25
N PHE A 142 -23.20 24.15 25.41
CA PHE A 142 -21.87 24.13 26.00
C PHE A 142 -21.33 22.71 26.04
N VAL A 143 -20.02 22.60 25.89
CA VAL A 143 -19.27 21.40 26.26
C VAL A 143 -18.40 21.76 27.43
N CYS A 144 -18.59 21.06 28.54
CA CYS A 144 -17.83 21.26 29.76
C CYS A 144 -16.72 20.21 29.92
N ASP A 145 -15.73 20.56 30.73
CA ASP A 145 -14.65 19.67 31.14
C ASP A 145 -15.19 18.44 31.90
N TYR A 146 -14.33 17.46 32.15
CA TYR A 146 -14.71 16.33 32.98
C TYR A 146 -15.11 16.83 34.39
N PRO A 147 -16.17 16.26 34.99
CA PRO A 147 -16.68 16.71 36.28
C PRO A 147 -15.72 16.37 37.41
N GLU A 148 -14.87 17.33 37.77
CA GLU A 148 -13.80 17.16 38.74
C GLU A 148 -13.74 18.33 39.74
N GLY A 149 -13.15 18.08 40.90
CA GLY A 149 -12.98 19.09 41.95
C GLY A 149 -14.30 19.45 42.63
N ASP A 150 -14.72 20.71 42.49
CA ASP A 150 -15.91 21.26 43.13
C ASP A 150 -17.23 20.80 42.48
N ILE A 151 -17.14 20.19 41.29
CA ILE A 151 -18.29 19.65 40.54
C ILE A 151 -18.47 18.19 40.94
N ARG A 152 -19.51 17.89 41.74
CA ARG A 152 -19.86 16.52 42.14
C ARG A 152 -20.88 15.91 41.18
N LEU A 153 -20.43 15.56 39.98
CA LEU A 153 -21.22 14.87 38.96
C LEU A 153 -20.48 13.61 38.52
N SER A 154 -21.18 12.50 38.29
CA SER A 154 -20.54 11.31 37.73
C SER A 154 -20.27 11.50 36.24
N VAL A 155 -19.33 10.74 35.68
CA VAL A 155 -19.02 10.79 34.25
C VAL A 155 -20.23 10.33 33.41
N ASP A 156 -20.97 9.32 33.88
CA ASP A 156 -22.19 8.86 33.23
C ASP A 156 -23.28 9.93 33.24
N ASP A 157 -23.51 10.60 34.38
CA ASP A 157 -24.46 11.72 34.46
C ASP A 157 -24.02 12.91 33.59
N TRP A 158 -22.71 13.12 33.41
CA TRP A 158 -22.17 14.14 32.53
C TRP A 158 -22.46 13.82 31.06
N ILE A 159 -22.33 12.55 30.65
CA ILE A 159 -22.70 12.08 29.32
C ILE A 159 -24.20 12.21 29.08
N ASP A 160 -25.04 11.79 30.04
CA ASP A 160 -26.51 11.86 29.94
C ASP A 160 -27.04 13.29 29.81
N ARG A 161 -26.24 14.27 30.21
CA ARG A 161 -26.54 15.71 30.12
C ARG A 161 -25.93 16.36 28.86
N ASP A 162 -25.53 15.57 27.87
CA ASP A 162 -24.87 16.04 26.65
C ASP A 162 -23.66 16.93 26.93
N TYR A 163 -22.88 16.54 27.96
CA TYR A 163 -21.66 17.22 28.38
C TYR A 163 -21.86 18.65 28.94
N ASP A 164 -23.11 19.05 29.22
CA ASP A 164 -23.47 20.40 29.68
C ASP A 164 -23.94 20.44 31.15
N TYR A 165 -23.21 21.22 31.95
CA TYR A 165 -23.60 21.61 33.31
C TYR A 165 -23.41 23.11 33.57
N PHE A 166 -23.36 23.93 32.51
CA PHE A 166 -23.09 25.37 32.59
C PHE A 166 -24.05 26.12 33.53
N GLU A 167 -25.32 25.73 33.53
CA GLU A 167 -26.35 26.33 34.39
C GLU A 167 -26.08 26.17 35.88
N TYR A 168 -25.40 25.07 36.27
CA TYR A 168 -25.11 24.71 37.66
C TYR A 168 -23.80 25.30 38.17
N LEU A 169 -23.06 26.03 37.33
CA LEU A 169 -21.83 26.69 37.71
C LEU A 169 -22.08 27.85 38.68
N THR A 170 -21.12 28.06 39.58
CA THR A 170 -21.05 29.27 40.39
C THR A 170 -20.83 30.50 39.50
N PRO A 171 -21.22 31.72 39.94
CA PRO A 171 -21.03 32.94 39.16
C PRO A 171 -19.58 33.17 38.72
N ASP A 172 -18.61 32.81 39.57
CA ASP A 172 -17.18 32.95 39.28
C ASP A 172 -16.72 31.98 38.18
N MET A 173 -17.13 30.71 38.25
CA MET A 173 -16.83 29.72 37.21
C MET A 173 -17.51 30.05 35.88
N ARG A 174 -18.70 30.64 35.92
CA ARG A 174 -19.40 31.13 34.74
C ARG A 174 -18.61 32.24 34.06
N ASN A 175 -18.09 33.20 34.84
CA ASN A 175 -17.27 34.28 34.30
C ASN A 175 -15.95 33.76 33.69
N SER A 176 -15.32 32.77 34.33
CA SER A 176 -14.13 32.09 33.77
C SER A 176 -14.44 31.36 32.45
N SER A 177 -15.60 30.70 32.37
CA SER A 177 -16.08 30.04 31.14
C SER A 177 -16.31 31.04 30.02
N LEU A 178 -16.92 32.20 30.32
CA LEU A 178 -17.10 33.32 29.38
C LEU A 178 -15.77 33.90 28.85
N GLN A 179 -14.68 33.75 29.61
CA GLN A 179 -13.32 34.11 29.20
C GLN A 179 -12.58 32.97 28.47
N LEU A 180 -13.24 31.86 28.14
CA LEU A 180 -12.65 30.65 27.55
C LEU A 180 -11.50 30.04 28.39
N GLN A 181 -11.54 30.23 29.71
CA GLN A 181 -10.60 29.59 30.64
C GLN A 181 -11.13 28.26 31.19
N GLY A 182 -12.42 27.97 30.96
CA GLY A 182 -13.12 26.78 31.46
C GLY A 182 -13.90 27.07 32.76
N PRO A 183 -14.66 26.10 33.28
CA PRO A 183 -14.70 24.70 32.85
C PRO A 183 -15.61 24.41 31.64
N CYS A 184 -16.44 25.36 31.18
CA CYS A 184 -17.35 25.14 30.06
C CYS A 184 -17.02 26.03 28.87
N TYR A 185 -17.24 25.51 27.66
CA TYR A 185 -16.90 26.17 26.41
C TYR A 185 -18.09 26.15 25.44
N PRO A 186 -18.31 27.24 24.67
CA PRO A 186 -19.45 27.34 23.78
C PRO A 186 -19.24 26.55 22.48
N VAL A 187 -20.25 25.81 22.05
CA VAL A 187 -20.27 25.12 20.74
C VAL A 187 -20.77 26.09 19.67
N ILE A 188 -19.83 26.73 18.98
CA ILE A 188 -20.12 27.76 17.97
C ILE A 188 -19.83 27.29 16.55
N PHE A 189 -18.81 26.46 16.39
CA PHE A 189 -18.39 25.95 15.09
C PHE A 189 -18.96 24.55 14.87
N PRO A 190 -19.64 24.28 13.75
CA PRO A 190 -20.06 22.93 13.43
C PRO A 190 -18.83 22.06 13.16
N SER A 191 -18.85 20.86 13.73
CA SER A 191 -17.74 19.91 13.63
C SER A 191 -18.22 18.55 13.14
N VAL A 192 -17.35 17.82 12.44
CA VAL A 192 -17.64 16.45 11.98
C VAL A 192 -16.53 15.50 12.40
N ASN A 193 -16.92 14.25 12.64
CA ASN A 193 -15.98 13.20 13.02
C ASN A 193 -15.15 12.78 11.80
N VAL A 194 -13.87 13.14 11.81
CA VAL A 194 -12.88 12.73 10.82
C VAL A 194 -11.80 11.93 11.55
N TYR A 195 -11.89 10.61 11.47
CA TYR A 195 -10.97 9.67 12.14
C TYR A 195 -10.86 9.90 13.65
N TRP A 196 -11.97 9.79 14.38
CA TRP A 196 -11.99 9.90 15.85
C TRP A 196 -11.51 11.27 16.36
N SER A 197 -11.67 12.30 15.52
CA SER A 197 -11.33 13.68 15.85
C SER A 197 -12.32 14.62 15.17
N CYS A 198 -12.90 15.53 15.94
CA CYS A 198 -13.87 16.51 15.47
C CYS A 198 -13.18 17.67 14.78
N GLN A 199 -13.33 17.76 13.45
CA GLN A 199 -12.78 18.87 12.67
C GLN A 199 -13.87 19.91 12.42
N PHE A 200 -13.54 21.19 12.61
CA PHE A 200 -14.44 22.29 12.28
C PHE A 200 -14.59 22.41 10.76
N ILE A 201 -15.82 22.44 10.26
CA ILE A 201 -16.12 22.36 8.80
C ILE A 201 -16.77 23.60 8.22
N ALA A 202 -17.32 24.49 9.04
CA ALA A 202 -17.95 25.72 8.56
C ALA A 202 -17.63 26.91 9.48
N ARG A 203 -18.04 28.10 9.04
CA ARG A 203 -17.96 29.31 9.85
C ARG A 203 -18.80 29.17 11.12
N ALA A 204 -18.52 30.05 12.09
CA ALA A 204 -19.31 30.17 13.31
C ALA A 204 -20.81 30.31 12.99
N SER A 205 -21.67 29.60 13.74
CA SER A 205 -23.12 29.79 13.64
C SER A 205 -23.51 31.17 14.17
N ASN A 206 -24.28 31.92 13.39
CA ASN A 206 -24.69 33.28 13.74
C ASN A 206 -25.58 33.31 14.99
N ALA A 207 -26.43 32.29 15.18
CA ALA A 207 -27.32 32.20 16.33
C ALA A 207 -26.51 31.99 17.62
N SER A 208 -25.72 30.93 17.68
CA SER A 208 -24.87 30.61 18.83
C SER A 208 -23.89 31.73 19.16
N LEU A 209 -23.31 32.37 18.14
CA LEU A 209 -22.38 33.48 18.33
C LEU A 209 -23.06 34.75 18.88
N LYS A 210 -24.30 35.04 18.45
CA LYS A 210 -25.08 36.14 18.99
C LYS A 210 -25.40 35.91 20.47
N HIS A 211 -25.88 34.71 20.82
CA HIS A 211 -26.13 34.34 22.21
C HIS A 211 -24.88 34.42 23.09
N TRP A 212 -23.72 34.00 22.56
CA TRP A 212 -22.44 34.13 23.25
C TRP A 212 -22.06 35.60 23.54
N LYS A 213 -22.23 36.48 22.54
CA LYS A 213 -21.97 37.92 22.69
C LYS A 213 -22.96 38.56 23.68
N ASP A 214 -24.23 38.17 23.64
CA ASP A 214 -25.28 38.66 24.55
C ASP A 214 -25.00 38.25 26.01
N MET A 215 -24.34 37.11 26.24
CA MET A 215 -23.89 36.66 27.57
C MET A 215 -22.59 37.33 28.05
N GLY A 216 -22.01 38.25 27.28
CA GLY A 216 -20.76 38.93 27.64
C GLY A 216 -19.51 38.07 27.45
N GLY A 217 -19.57 37.05 26.58
CA GLY A 217 -18.44 36.22 26.25
C GLY A 217 -17.31 36.98 25.55
N VAL A 218 -16.07 36.52 25.72
CA VAL A 218 -14.90 37.08 25.04
C VAL A 218 -15.03 36.99 23.52
N THR A 219 -14.38 37.89 22.79
CA THR A 219 -14.38 37.87 21.32
C THR A 219 -13.75 36.58 20.79
N ILE A 220 -14.47 35.91 19.90
CA ILE A 220 -14.01 34.70 19.21
C ILE A 220 -13.66 35.06 17.78
N ASP A 221 -12.47 34.65 17.35
CA ASP A 221 -11.99 34.91 15.99
C ASP A 221 -12.77 34.08 14.97
N GLU A 222 -13.68 34.74 14.25
CA GLU A 222 -14.53 34.14 13.22
C GLU A 222 -13.73 33.78 11.95
N ASN A 223 -12.51 34.33 11.80
CA ASN A 223 -11.61 34.14 10.67
C ASN A 223 -10.85 32.81 10.70
N MET A 224 -11.38 31.80 11.40
CA MET A 224 -10.91 30.42 11.34
C MET A 224 -11.24 29.82 9.96
N LEU A 225 -10.58 30.35 8.92
CA LEU A 225 -10.59 29.84 7.56
C LEU A 225 -10.02 28.42 7.62
N ILE A 226 -10.92 27.45 7.51
CA ILE A 226 -10.77 25.99 7.53
C ILE A 226 -9.67 25.47 6.57
N ASP A 227 -9.14 26.31 5.69
CA ASP A 227 -8.28 25.89 4.59
C ASP A 227 -6.77 25.94 4.84
N ARG A 228 -6.26 26.65 5.85
CA ARG A 228 -4.78 26.74 6.05
C ARG A 228 -4.27 26.15 7.34
N THR A 229 -4.92 26.43 8.46
CA THR A 229 -4.38 26.09 9.78
C THR A 229 -4.66 24.64 10.13
N ILE A 230 -5.88 24.18 9.85
CA ILE A 230 -6.26 22.78 9.94
C ILE A 230 -5.54 21.97 8.84
N HIS A 231 -5.44 22.49 7.61
CA HIS A 231 -4.70 21.82 6.53
C HIS A 231 -3.20 21.69 6.81
N ASP A 232 -2.52 22.69 7.37
CA ASP A 232 -1.09 22.58 7.73
C ASP A 232 -0.88 21.65 8.93
N ALA A 233 -1.79 21.65 9.91
CA ALA A 233 -1.75 20.69 11.01
C ALA A 233 -2.05 19.25 10.54
N ILE A 234 -2.94 19.09 9.57
CA ILE A 234 -3.31 17.82 8.93
C ILE A 234 -2.22 17.34 7.95
N ASN A 235 -1.58 18.24 7.22
CA ASN A 235 -0.46 17.97 6.33
C ASN A 235 0.88 17.95 7.06
N SER A 236 0.89 18.14 8.38
CA SER A 236 2.07 17.90 9.18
C SER A 236 2.52 16.46 8.93
N LYS A 237 3.83 16.27 8.74
CA LYS A 237 4.41 14.97 8.36
C LYS A 237 4.01 13.84 9.33
N SER A 238 3.73 14.18 10.58
CA SER A 238 3.24 13.26 11.62
C SER A 238 1.77 12.90 11.44
N ALA A 239 0.88 13.84 11.09
CA ALA A 239 -0.54 13.56 10.83
C ALA A 239 -0.73 12.67 9.59
N VAL A 240 0.04 12.89 8.53
CA VAL A 240 0.05 12.01 7.35
C VAL A 240 0.50 10.59 7.72
N MET A 241 1.56 10.46 8.53
CA MET A 241 2.03 9.14 8.99
C MET A 241 0.98 8.44 9.86
N LYS A 242 0.29 9.17 10.75
CA LYS A 242 -0.78 8.61 11.58
C LYS A 242 -1.93 8.05 10.74
N ARG A 243 -2.30 8.72 9.65
CA ARG A 243 -3.31 8.24 8.70
C ARG A 243 -2.89 6.95 8.02
N TYR A 244 -1.66 6.87 7.51
CA TYR A 244 -1.15 5.62 6.92
C TYR A 244 -1.12 4.46 7.92
N VAL A 245 -0.71 4.72 9.17
CA VAL A 245 -0.71 3.69 10.22
C VAL A 245 -2.12 3.21 10.55
N ALA A 246 -3.10 4.11 10.60
CA ALA A 246 -4.50 3.75 10.82
C ALA A 246 -5.07 2.92 9.66
N ASP A 247 -4.77 3.30 8.41
CA ASP A 247 -5.21 2.57 7.22
C ASP A 247 -4.60 1.16 7.14
N ILE A 248 -3.32 1.02 7.53
CA ILE A 248 -2.66 -0.29 7.69
C ILE A 248 -3.36 -1.11 8.77
N GLY A 249 -3.71 -0.50 9.91
CA GLY A 249 -4.41 -1.17 11.00
C GLY A 249 -5.75 -1.76 10.57
N LYS A 250 -6.56 -1.02 9.81
CA LYS A 250 -7.83 -1.51 9.25
C LYS A 250 -7.64 -2.54 8.14
N SER A 251 -6.62 -2.37 7.31
CA SER A 251 -6.42 -3.17 6.08
C SER A 251 -5.47 -4.35 6.26
N TRP A 252 -4.95 -4.60 7.46
CA TRP A 252 -3.95 -5.65 7.71
C TRP A 252 -4.39 -7.05 7.22
N PRO A 253 -5.65 -7.51 7.40
CA PRO A 253 -6.07 -8.80 6.85
C PRO A 253 -5.95 -8.86 5.32
N VAL A 254 -6.29 -7.76 4.64
CA VAL A 254 -6.18 -7.65 3.18
C VAL A 254 -4.71 -7.63 2.75
N LEU A 255 -3.84 -6.95 3.48
CA LEU A 255 -2.40 -6.90 3.20
C LEU A 255 -1.74 -8.28 3.33
N ILE A 256 -2.08 -9.06 4.36
CA ILE A 256 -1.57 -10.43 4.51
C ILE A 256 -2.08 -11.32 3.37
N LEU A 257 -3.38 -11.24 3.06
CA LEU A 257 -4.00 -12.11 2.07
C LEU A 257 -3.55 -11.77 0.64
N CYS A 258 -3.73 -10.51 0.22
CA CYS A 258 -3.45 -10.06 -1.14
C CYS A 258 -1.98 -9.71 -1.38
N GLY A 259 -1.23 -9.26 -0.36
CA GLY A 259 0.17 -8.88 -0.49
C GLY A 259 1.15 -10.02 -0.15
N GLY A 260 0.76 -10.93 0.75
CA GLY A 260 1.59 -12.05 1.18
C GLY A 260 1.20 -13.38 0.54
N LEU A 261 0.06 -13.92 0.95
CA LEU A 261 -0.31 -15.30 0.66
C LEU A 261 -0.62 -15.52 -0.84
N LEU A 262 -1.43 -14.65 -1.44
CA LEU A 262 -1.88 -14.78 -2.82
C LEU A 262 -0.73 -14.63 -3.84
N PRO A 263 0.20 -13.66 -3.73
CA PRO A 263 1.35 -13.57 -4.62
C PRO A 263 2.31 -14.75 -4.47
N LEU A 264 2.51 -15.27 -3.24
CA LEU A 264 3.32 -16.47 -3.03
C LEU A 264 2.68 -17.69 -3.69
N PHE A 265 1.36 -17.85 -3.54
CA PHE A 265 0.62 -18.93 -4.17
C PHE A 265 0.62 -18.84 -5.71
N LEU A 266 0.37 -17.65 -6.26
CA LEU A 266 0.45 -17.40 -7.70
C LEU A 266 1.87 -17.60 -8.24
N SER A 267 2.90 -17.19 -7.49
CA SER A 267 4.30 -17.43 -7.85
C SER A 267 4.61 -18.94 -7.89
N MET A 268 4.14 -19.70 -6.90
CA MET A 268 4.27 -21.16 -6.90
C MET A 268 3.55 -21.81 -8.10
N ILE A 269 2.32 -21.38 -8.40
CA ILE A 269 1.58 -21.85 -9.58
C ILE A 269 2.33 -21.50 -10.87
N TRP A 270 2.86 -20.29 -10.97
CA TRP A 270 3.61 -19.84 -12.15
C TRP A 270 4.87 -20.68 -12.38
N LEU A 271 5.63 -20.98 -11.33
CA LEU A 271 6.81 -21.84 -11.41
C LEU A 271 6.43 -23.28 -11.82
N LEU A 272 5.33 -23.81 -11.30
CA LEU A 272 4.80 -25.11 -11.72
C LEU A 272 4.35 -25.09 -13.19
N MET A 273 3.66 -24.03 -13.61
CA MET A 273 3.23 -23.85 -15.00
C MET A 273 4.43 -23.82 -15.95
N ILE A 274 5.49 -23.09 -15.60
CA ILE A 274 6.74 -23.07 -16.36
C ILE A 274 7.32 -24.49 -16.45
N ARG A 275 7.38 -25.22 -15.34
CA ARG A 275 7.94 -26.58 -15.32
C ARG A 275 7.21 -27.54 -16.28
N PHE A 276 5.88 -27.49 -16.31
CA PHE A 276 5.09 -28.44 -17.12
C PHE A 276 4.86 -27.96 -18.57
N PHE A 277 4.71 -26.65 -18.79
CA PHE A 277 4.24 -26.10 -20.06
C PHE A 277 5.31 -25.33 -20.86
N VAL A 278 6.53 -25.11 -20.35
CA VAL A 278 7.58 -24.37 -21.11
C VAL A 278 7.89 -25.00 -22.45
N ALA A 279 7.93 -26.33 -22.53
CA ALA A 279 8.17 -27.02 -23.79
C ALA A 279 7.05 -26.73 -24.79
N GLY A 280 5.78 -26.88 -24.40
CA GLY A 280 4.64 -26.61 -25.28
C GLY A 280 4.53 -25.14 -25.68
N MET A 281 4.62 -24.22 -24.71
CA MET A 281 4.49 -22.78 -24.92
C MET A 281 5.54 -22.25 -25.92
N SER A 282 6.79 -22.68 -25.80
CA SER A 282 7.87 -22.23 -26.69
C SER A 282 7.72 -22.73 -28.13
N TRP A 283 7.24 -23.96 -28.35
CA TRP A 283 6.96 -24.45 -29.70
C TRP A 283 5.73 -23.77 -30.31
N ILE A 284 4.67 -23.54 -29.53
CA ILE A 284 3.49 -22.82 -29.97
C ILE A 284 3.85 -21.40 -30.42
N THR A 285 4.65 -20.65 -29.65
CA THR A 285 5.05 -19.30 -30.03
C THR A 285 5.92 -19.27 -31.29
N VAL A 286 6.83 -20.22 -31.46
CA VAL A 286 7.63 -20.36 -32.71
C VAL A 286 6.72 -20.65 -33.90
N VAL A 287 5.76 -21.57 -33.77
CA VAL A 287 4.81 -21.90 -34.85
C VAL A 287 3.95 -20.70 -35.21
N VAL A 288 3.35 -20.03 -34.21
CA VAL A 288 2.49 -18.85 -34.43
C VAL A 288 3.27 -17.71 -35.07
N PHE A 289 4.50 -17.44 -34.61
CA PHE A 289 5.35 -16.41 -35.21
C PHE A 289 5.64 -16.68 -36.69
N ASN A 290 6.04 -17.90 -37.04
CA ASN A 290 6.29 -18.28 -38.42
C ASN A 290 5.01 -18.21 -39.27
N ALA A 291 3.88 -18.69 -38.74
CA ALA A 291 2.59 -18.62 -39.41
C ALA A 291 2.19 -17.17 -39.71
N LEU A 292 2.31 -16.26 -38.74
CA LEU A 292 2.00 -14.84 -38.92
C LEU A 292 2.90 -14.19 -39.98
N VAL A 293 4.20 -14.45 -39.94
CA VAL A 293 5.12 -13.90 -40.95
C VAL A 293 4.79 -14.41 -42.35
N VAL A 294 4.42 -15.69 -42.50
CA VAL A 294 3.94 -16.25 -43.77
C VAL A 294 2.63 -15.58 -44.20
N SER A 295 1.66 -15.40 -43.30
CA SER A 295 0.38 -14.75 -43.61
C SER A 295 0.56 -13.29 -44.06
N VAL A 296 1.41 -12.52 -43.39
CA VAL A 296 1.70 -11.13 -43.76
C VAL A 296 2.42 -11.08 -45.10
N THR A 297 3.43 -11.93 -45.33
CA THR A 297 4.12 -12.00 -46.62
C THR A 297 3.16 -12.36 -47.76
N MET A 298 2.27 -13.32 -47.54
CA MET A 298 1.23 -13.70 -48.51
C MET A 298 0.28 -12.52 -48.81
N PHE A 299 -0.12 -11.76 -47.79
CA PHE A 299 -0.95 -10.57 -47.97
C PHE A 299 -0.28 -9.52 -48.86
N PHE A 300 1.02 -9.27 -48.68
CA PHE A 300 1.77 -8.36 -49.55
C PHE A 300 1.90 -8.89 -50.99
N TYR A 301 2.03 -10.19 -51.19
CA TYR A 301 2.05 -10.79 -52.53
C TYR A 301 0.71 -10.64 -53.29
N ILE A 302 -0.41 -10.78 -52.57
CA ILE A 302 -1.75 -10.55 -53.13
C ILE A 302 -1.91 -9.07 -53.50
N LYS A 303 -1.51 -8.14 -52.62
CA LYS A 303 -1.59 -6.69 -52.91
C LYS A 303 -0.60 -6.22 -53.98
N ALA A 304 0.54 -6.90 -54.15
CA ALA A 304 1.51 -6.62 -55.19
C ALA A 304 1.09 -7.14 -56.59
N GLY A 305 0.04 -7.97 -56.69
CA GLY A 305 -0.46 -8.50 -57.96
C GLY A 305 0.45 -9.56 -58.60
N TRP A 306 1.32 -10.20 -57.83
CA TRP A 306 2.21 -11.27 -58.33
C TRP A 306 1.49 -12.64 -58.43
N ILE A 307 0.40 -12.83 -57.69
CA ILE A 307 -0.44 -14.04 -57.72
C ILE A 307 -1.65 -13.73 -58.61
N GLY A 308 -1.78 -14.48 -59.72
CA GLY A 308 -2.75 -14.23 -60.79
C GLY A 308 -4.21 -14.15 -60.32
N HIS A 309 -5.00 -13.33 -61.01
CA HIS A 309 -6.36 -12.90 -60.66
C HIS A 309 -7.48 -13.94 -60.88
N ASP A 310 -7.17 -15.20 -61.18
CA ASP A 310 -8.19 -16.08 -61.76
C ASP A 310 -9.05 -16.92 -60.76
N PRO A 311 -8.75 -17.02 -59.45
CA PRO A 311 -9.74 -17.57 -58.51
C PRO A 311 -10.00 -16.78 -57.21
N LEU A 312 -9.31 -15.67 -56.93
CA LEU A 312 -9.40 -14.97 -55.63
C LEU A 312 -10.31 -13.73 -55.60
N THR A 313 -10.86 -13.30 -56.74
CA THR A 313 -11.76 -12.13 -56.85
C THR A 313 -13.15 -12.37 -56.25
N VAL A 314 -13.52 -13.62 -55.92
CA VAL A 314 -14.83 -13.95 -55.35
C VAL A 314 -14.89 -13.77 -53.83
N VAL A 315 -13.75 -13.81 -53.13
CA VAL A 315 -13.69 -13.72 -51.65
C VAL A 315 -13.31 -12.31 -51.17
N ILE A 316 -12.60 -11.54 -51.98
CA ILE A 316 -12.27 -10.15 -51.72
C ILE A 316 -13.07 -9.35 -52.74
N GLY A 317 -14.23 -8.82 -52.31
CA GLY A 317 -15.19 -8.14 -53.16
C GLY A 317 -14.57 -7.08 -54.08
N GLU A 318 -15.28 -6.79 -55.16
CA GLU A 318 -14.99 -5.80 -56.21
C GLU A 318 -14.19 -4.61 -55.65
N SER A 319 -13.04 -4.35 -56.25
CA SER A 319 -12.17 -3.26 -55.81
C SER A 319 -12.92 -1.93 -55.89
N ASP A 320 -12.97 -1.22 -54.76
CA ASP A 320 -13.62 0.09 -54.63
C ASP A 320 -13.16 1.04 -55.76
N PRO A 321 -14.06 1.59 -56.60
CA PRO A 321 -13.72 2.30 -57.83
C PRO A 321 -12.99 3.65 -57.60
N TYR A 322 -12.71 4.02 -56.35
CA TYR A 322 -12.05 5.26 -55.96
C TYR A 322 -10.57 5.09 -55.53
N VAL A 323 -10.03 3.87 -55.49
CA VAL A 323 -8.61 3.63 -55.15
C VAL A 323 -7.83 3.22 -56.39
N SER A 324 -7.45 4.21 -57.22
CA SER A 324 -6.51 3.99 -58.32
C SER A 324 -5.08 3.94 -57.76
N ILE A 325 -4.56 2.74 -57.53
CA ILE A 325 -3.16 2.55 -57.10
C ILE A 325 -2.25 3.03 -58.25
N GLY A 326 -1.54 4.15 -58.04
CA GLY A 326 -0.67 4.73 -59.06
C GLY A 326 0.55 3.85 -59.33
N GLY A 327 1.12 3.88 -60.54
CA GLY A 327 2.28 3.05 -60.91
C GLY A 327 3.51 3.18 -59.98
N ARG A 328 3.64 4.31 -59.26
CA ARG A 328 4.67 4.51 -58.22
C ARG A 328 4.38 3.70 -56.96
N GLU A 329 3.11 3.56 -56.56
CA GLU A 329 2.67 2.80 -55.39
C GLU A 329 2.81 1.29 -55.60
N ILE A 330 2.60 0.81 -56.83
CA ILE A 330 2.83 -0.60 -57.20
C ILE A 330 4.31 -0.97 -57.04
N ASN A 331 5.23 -0.10 -57.47
CA ASN A 331 6.67 -0.32 -57.27
C ASN A 331 7.06 -0.37 -55.79
N HIS A 332 6.43 0.44 -54.93
CA HIS A 332 6.61 0.38 -53.48
C HIS A 332 6.07 -0.93 -52.88
N LEU A 333 4.94 -1.43 -53.37
CA LEU A 333 4.38 -2.72 -52.96
C LEU A 333 5.25 -3.91 -53.40
N HIS A 334 5.87 -3.84 -54.58
CA HIS A 334 6.83 -4.86 -55.05
C HIS A 334 8.13 -4.85 -54.25
N ALA A 335 8.65 -3.66 -53.93
CA ALA A 335 9.81 -3.54 -53.05
C ALA A 335 9.49 -4.07 -51.64
N ALA A 336 8.30 -3.79 -51.12
CA ALA A 336 7.85 -4.27 -49.81
C ALA A 336 7.65 -5.80 -49.78
N SER A 337 7.10 -6.41 -50.85
CA SER A 337 6.94 -7.87 -50.92
C SER A 337 8.28 -8.61 -50.95
N VAL A 338 9.26 -8.10 -51.71
CA VAL A 338 10.64 -8.63 -51.71
C VAL A 338 11.33 -8.44 -50.35
N LEU A 339 11.11 -7.31 -49.67
CA LEU A 339 11.64 -7.12 -48.32
C LEU A 339 11.04 -8.12 -47.33
N MET A 340 9.72 -8.32 -47.37
CA MET A 340 9.01 -9.25 -46.49
C MET A 340 9.41 -10.70 -46.71
N THR A 341 9.78 -11.10 -47.93
CA THR A 341 10.29 -12.46 -48.19
C THR A 341 11.66 -12.69 -47.62
N VAL A 342 12.55 -11.69 -47.71
CA VAL A 342 13.86 -11.74 -47.03
C VAL A 342 13.67 -11.89 -45.53
N ILE A 343 12.75 -11.11 -44.94
CA ILE A 343 12.42 -11.21 -43.50
C ILE A 343 11.85 -12.59 -43.17
N MET A 344 10.96 -13.15 -43.99
CA MET A 344 10.39 -14.50 -43.81
C MET A 344 11.46 -15.58 -43.84
N ILE A 345 12.39 -15.53 -44.81
CA ILE A 345 13.49 -16.49 -44.91
C ILE A 345 14.39 -16.40 -43.67
N LEU A 346 14.76 -15.18 -43.26
CA LEU A 346 15.56 -14.97 -42.05
C LEU A 346 14.84 -15.45 -40.78
N ALA A 347 13.54 -15.17 -40.64
CA ALA A 347 12.71 -15.65 -39.54
C ALA A 347 12.66 -17.18 -39.47
N PHE A 348 12.58 -17.86 -40.62
CA PHE A 348 12.56 -19.31 -40.68
C PHE A 348 13.93 -19.92 -40.35
N LEU A 349 15.01 -19.37 -40.94
CA LEU A 349 16.39 -19.80 -40.66
C LEU A 349 16.76 -19.60 -39.19
N THR A 350 16.39 -18.47 -38.60
CA THR A 350 16.61 -18.22 -37.17
C THR A 350 15.78 -19.15 -36.29
N SER A 351 14.52 -19.42 -36.65
CA SER A 351 13.68 -20.41 -35.94
C SER A 351 14.30 -21.81 -35.96
N ILE A 352 14.83 -22.26 -37.10
CA ILE A 352 15.55 -23.54 -37.23
C ILE A 352 16.84 -23.55 -36.40
N ALA A 353 17.64 -22.47 -36.47
CA ALA A 353 18.89 -22.36 -35.73
C ALA A 353 18.66 -22.40 -34.20
N ILE A 354 17.58 -21.77 -33.73
CA ILE A 354 17.22 -21.69 -32.32
C ILE A 354 16.54 -22.97 -31.82
N ALA A 355 15.89 -23.75 -32.69
CA ALA A 355 15.19 -25.00 -32.32
C ALA A 355 16.08 -25.97 -31.54
N ARG A 356 17.34 -26.16 -31.96
CA ARG A 356 18.29 -27.03 -31.24
C ARG A 356 18.65 -26.49 -29.85
N ARG A 357 18.69 -25.17 -29.68
CA ARG A 357 18.93 -24.51 -28.39
C ARG A 357 17.72 -24.61 -27.47
N ILE A 358 16.50 -24.46 -28.02
CA ILE A 358 15.24 -24.65 -27.28
C ILE A 358 15.12 -26.08 -26.76
N MET A 359 15.43 -27.09 -27.57
CA MET A 359 15.38 -28.50 -27.11
C MET A 359 16.34 -28.77 -25.94
N LYS A 360 17.56 -28.23 -25.98
CA LYS A 360 18.52 -28.35 -24.87
C LYS A 360 18.06 -27.59 -23.62
N ALA A 361 17.50 -26.40 -23.78
CA ALA A 361 17.02 -25.60 -22.65
C ALA A 361 15.79 -26.22 -21.98
N THR A 362 14.84 -26.72 -22.78
CA THR A 362 13.63 -27.39 -22.30
C THR A 362 13.93 -28.73 -21.63
N SER A 363 14.98 -29.45 -22.04
CA SER A 363 15.38 -30.71 -21.39
C SER A 363 16.06 -30.52 -20.02
N VAL A 364 16.63 -29.33 -19.75
CA VAL A 364 17.27 -29.01 -18.46
C VAL A 364 16.26 -28.53 -17.41
N LEU A 365 15.08 -28.05 -17.84
CA LEU A 365 14.02 -27.54 -16.96
C LEU A 365 13.04 -28.62 -16.45
N LYS A 366 13.18 -29.86 -16.93
CA LYS A 366 12.34 -31.00 -16.54
C LYS A 366 12.85 -31.58 -15.23
#